data_AF-A0A914F3S1-F1
#
_entry.id   AF-A0A914F3S1-F1
#
_cell.length_a   1.000
_cell.length_b   1.000
_cell.length_c   1.000
_cell.angle_alpha   90.00
_cell.angle_beta   90.00
_cell.angle_gamma   90.00
#
_symmetry.space_group_name_H-M   'P 1'
#
loop_
_entity.id
_entity.type
_entity.pdbx_description
1 polymer ?
#
loop_
_entity_poly.entity_id
_entity_poly.type
_entity_poly.pdbx_seq_one_letter_code
_entity_poly.pdbx_strand_id
1 'polypeptide(L)'
;MQMSTKCKIEIESLEILNKCSNIPFPVIGNLKPEAETEIELRKRLTFRYFDLRKTESQRILDLRANVVKKIRRSLEDELGFIEVETPTLAAHTPGGAAEFIVPTQMHGQVYSLPQSPQIYKQLLMIGQLDRYYQIARCYRDESIRGDRQPEFTQVDLELSFVSQDQVISLLEKIIIDSWSETLVCFL
;
A
#
# COMPACT_ATOMS: atom_id res chain seq x y z
N MET A 1 -3.31 11.71 -18.95
CA MET A 1 -3.95 12.89 -19.57
C MET A 1 -3.03 13.45 -20.64
N GLN A 2 -3.08 12.92 -21.87
CA GLN A 2 -2.46 13.54 -23.04
C GLN A 2 -3.40 14.67 -23.47
N MET A 3 -3.14 15.90 -23.02
CA MET A 3 -3.87 17.06 -23.53
C MET A 3 -3.28 17.51 -24.88
N SER A 4 -4.10 17.33 -25.91
CA SER A 4 -4.30 18.17 -27.09
C SER A 4 -3.11 19.03 -27.57
N THR A 5 -2.35 18.53 -28.53
CA THR A 5 -1.46 19.34 -29.38
C THR A 5 -2.20 20.13 -30.47
N LYS A 6 -3.54 20.06 -30.55
CA LYS A 6 -4.33 20.65 -31.65
C LYS A 6 -5.08 21.96 -31.32
N CYS A 7 -5.14 22.37 -30.06
CA CYS A 7 -5.81 23.61 -29.64
C CYS A 7 -4.93 24.40 -28.69
N LYS A 8 -4.92 25.72 -28.83
CA LYS A 8 -4.28 26.67 -27.90
C LYS A 8 -5.37 27.35 -27.07
N ILE A 9 -5.05 27.67 -25.82
CA ILE A 9 -5.95 28.40 -24.93
C ILE A 9 -5.56 29.88 -24.98
N GLU A 10 -6.48 30.75 -25.41
CA GLU A 10 -6.33 32.20 -25.31
C GLU A 10 -6.77 32.63 -23.90
N ILE A 11 -5.91 33.36 -23.17
CA ILE A 11 -6.15 33.71 -21.77
C ILE A 11 -6.80 35.09 -21.71
N GLU A 12 -8.05 35.16 -21.27
CA GLU A 12 -8.78 36.43 -21.11
C GLU A 12 -8.45 37.13 -19.77
N SER A 13 -8.21 36.35 -18.71
CA SER A 13 -7.82 36.88 -17.39
C SER A 13 -6.94 35.88 -16.63
N LEU A 14 -6.09 36.41 -15.75
CA LEU A 14 -5.16 35.62 -14.93
C LEU A 14 -5.29 36.04 -13.47
N GLU A 15 -5.58 35.08 -12.60
CA GLU A 15 -5.58 35.26 -11.15
C GLU A 15 -4.52 34.35 -10.52
N ILE A 16 -3.72 34.91 -9.61
CA ILE A 16 -2.71 34.14 -8.87
C ILE A 16 -3.36 33.62 -7.59
N LEU A 17 -3.72 32.34 -7.58
CA LEU A 17 -4.32 31.68 -6.40
C LEU A 17 -3.32 31.52 -5.25
N ASN A 18 -2.07 31.20 -5.55
CA ASN A 18 -1.04 31.04 -4.53
C ASN A 18 0.37 31.28 -5.12
N LYS A 19 1.20 32.01 -4.39
CA LYS A 19 2.61 32.27 -4.75
C LYS A 19 3.51 31.28 -4.01
N CYS A 20 4.49 30.71 -4.69
CA CYS A 20 5.48 29.83 -4.09
C CYS A 20 6.89 30.35 -4.39
N SER A 21 7.65 30.71 -3.35
CA SER A 21 8.93 31.41 -3.51
C SER A 21 10.15 30.50 -3.51
N ASN A 22 10.05 29.19 -3.24
CA ASN A 22 11.19 28.27 -3.23
C ASN A 22 10.76 26.83 -3.51
N ILE A 23 11.19 26.27 -4.64
CA ILE A 23 10.98 24.85 -4.97
C ILE A 23 12.31 24.11 -4.73
N PRO A 24 12.37 23.10 -3.83
CA PRO A 24 13.62 22.48 -3.40
C PRO A 24 14.31 21.66 -4.50
N PHE A 25 13.59 21.23 -5.53
CA PHE A 25 14.09 20.50 -6.69
C PHE A 25 13.08 20.60 -7.85
N PRO A 26 13.51 20.38 -9.11
CA PRO A 26 12.58 20.36 -10.24
C PRO A 26 11.47 19.32 -10.07
N VAL A 27 10.22 19.77 -10.22
CA VAL A 27 9.02 18.92 -10.11
C VAL A 27 8.44 18.61 -11.49
N ILE A 28 8.75 19.44 -12.50
CA ILE A 28 8.23 19.34 -13.86
C ILE A 28 9.36 18.86 -14.78
N GLY A 29 9.10 17.80 -15.54
CA GLY A 29 10.02 17.23 -16.53
C GLY A 29 10.26 15.73 -16.33
N ASN A 30 10.42 15.00 -17.43
CA ASN A 30 10.88 13.60 -17.41
C ASN A 30 12.40 13.60 -17.16
N LEU A 31 12.81 13.90 -15.94
CA LEU A 31 14.20 13.62 -15.54
C LEU A 31 14.34 12.11 -15.54
N LYS A 32 15.13 11.57 -16.47
CA LYS A 32 15.52 10.17 -16.43
C LYS A 32 16.21 9.92 -15.07
N PRO A 33 16.01 8.75 -14.46
CA PRO A 33 16.72 8.43 -13.23
C PRO A 33 18.20 8.25 -13.58
N GLU A 34 18.98 9.31 -13.39
CA GLU A 34 20.39 9.14 -13.05
C GLU A 34 20.45 8.38 -11.72
N ALA A 35 21.57 7.70 -11.44
CA ALA A 35 21.73 7.00 -10.17
C ALA A 35 21.54 8.01 -9.02
N GLU A 36 20.42 7.88 -8.32
CA GLU A 36 20.05 8.80 -7.26
C GLU A 36 21.06 8.72 -6.12
N THR A 37 21.64 9.86 -5.79
CA THR A 37 22.55 9.94 -4.64
C THR A 37 21.75 9.89 -3.33
N GLU A 38 22.36 9.40 -2.24
CA GLU A 38 21.71 9.36 -0.93
C GLU A 38 21.23 10.75 -0.47
N ILE A 39 21.97 11.80 -0.84
CA ILE A 39 21.63 13.20 -0.52
C ILE A 39 20.33 13.61 -1.23
N GLU A 40 20.16 13.24 -2.49
CA GLU A 40 18.95 13.53 -3.26
C GLU A 40 17.74 12.77 -2.73
N LEU A 41 17.90 11.48 -2.40
CA LEU A 41 16.86 10.68 -1.78
C LEU A 41 16.40 11.30 -0.45
N ARG A 42 17.33 11.66 0.44
CA ARG A 42 17.00 12.31 1.72
C ARG A 42 16.25 13.63 1.51
N LYS A 43 16.66 14.43 0.51
CA LYS A 43 15.98 15.68 0.17
C LYS A 43 14.55 15.44 -0.33
N ARG A 44 14.34 14.44 -1.18
CA ARG A 44 13.00 14.05 -1.66
C ARG A 44 12.12 13.52 -0.54
N LEU A 45 12.66 12.72 0.38
CA LEU A 45 11.91 12.23 1.53
C LEU A 45 11.53 13.37 2.49
N THR A 46 12.43 14.33 2.71
CA THR A 46 12.17 15.52 3.53
C THR A 46 11.07 16.39 2.92
N PHE A 47 11.10 16.58 1.60
CA PHE A 47 10.13 17.37 0.85
C PHE A 47 9.19 16.47 0.03
N ARG A 48 8.73 15.35 0.61
CA ARG A 48 7.97 14.32 -0.12
C ARG A 48 6.71 14.88 -0.79
N TYR A 49 6.08 15.90 -0.20
CA TYR A 49 4.92 16.58 -0.79
C TYR A 49 5.23 17.32 -2.11
N PHE A 50 6.47 17.76 -2.34
CA PHE A 50 6.90 18.26 -3.66
C PHE A 50 7.22 17.11 -4.60
N ASP A 51 7.87 16.06 -4.11
CA ASP A 51 8.24 14.89 -4.91
C ASP A 51 7.00 14.15 -5.44
N LEU A 52 5.94 14.07 -4.63
CA LEU A 52 4.66 13.48 -5.01
C LEU A 52 4.02 14.18 -6.21
N ARG A 53 4.36 15.42 -6.53
CA ARG A 53 3.83 16.12 -7.70
C ARG A 53 4.49 15.69 -9.02
N LYS A 54 5.60 14.93 -8.97
CA LYS A 54 6.22 14.36 -10.16
C LYS A 54 5.30 13.31 -10.78
N THR A 55 5.25 13.29 -12.12
CA THR A 55 4.44 12.34 -12.90
C THR A 55 4.72 10.88 -12.52
N GLU A 56 5.99 10.52 -12.28
CA GLU A 56 6.37 9.16 -11.88
C GLU A 56 5.79 8.77 -10.51
N SER A 57 5.90 9.64 -9.51
CA SER A 57 5.35 9.38 -8.17
C SER A 57 3.83 9.25 -8.21
N GLN A 58 3.14 10.11 -8.97
CA GLN A 58 1.69 9.98 -9.19
C GLN A 58 1.35 8.66 -9.86
N ARG A 59 2.06 8.27 -10.93
CA ARG A 59 1.83 6.99 -11.62
C ARG A 59 2.02 5.78 -10.72
N ILE A 60 3.02 5.79 -9.82
CA ILE A 60 3.24 4.70 -8.85
C ILE A 60 2.05 4.59 -7.88
N LEU A 61 1.55 5.73 -7.37
CA LEU A 61 0.39 5.74 -6.48
C LEU A 61 -0.89 5.31 -7.20
N ASP A 62 -1.11 5.80 -8.42
CA ASP A 62 -2.22 5.39 -9.28
C ASP A 62 -2.16 3.90 -9.59
N LEU A 63 -0.98 3.37 -9.91
CA LEU A 63 -0.78 1.95 -10.15
C LEU A 63 -1.13 1.14 -8.90
N ARG A 64 -0.61 1.52 -7.73
CA ARG A 64 -0.94 0.86 -6.46
C ARG A 64 -2.44 0.86 -6.20
N ALA A 65 -3.11 2.00 -6.37
CA ALA A 65 -4.55 2.12 -6.17
C ALA A 65 -5.33 1.22 -7.13
N ASN A 66 -4.93 1.18 -8.41
CA ASN A 66 -5.57 0.33 -9.42
C ASN A 66 -5.36 -1.16 -9.15
N VAL A 67 -4.16 -1.58 -8.76
CA VAL A 67 -3.87 -2.98 -8.39
C VAL A 67 -4.74 -3.40 -7.20
N VAL A 68 -4.76 -2.61 -6.13
CA VAL A 68 -5.58 -2.91 -4.94
C VAL A 68 -7.07 -2.98 -5.30
N LYS A 69 -7.57 -2.05 -6.13
CA LYS A 69 -8.96 -2.07 -6.60
C LYS A 69 -9.30 -3.35 -7.36
N LYS A 70 -8.40 -3.82 -8.23
CA LYS A 70 -8.60 -5.06 -8.99
C LYS A 70 -8.55 -6.31 -8.09
N ILE A 71 -7.66 -6.32 -7.10
CA ILE A 71 -7.60 -7.39 -6.09
C ILE A 71 -8.92 -7.49 -5.34
N ARG A 72 -9.44 -6.37 -4.81
CA ARG A 72 -10.75 -6.34 -4.14
C ARG A 72 -11.85 -6.89 -5.04
N ARG A 73 -11.91 -6.42 -6.29
CA ARG A 73 -12.89 -6.87 -7.26
C ARG A 73 -12.84 -8.39 -7.51
N SER A 74 -11.65 -8.94 -7.75
CA SER A 74 -11.48 -10.40 -7.98
C SER A 74 -11.91 -11.21 -6.75
N LEU A 75 -11.52 -10.76 -5.55
CA LEU A 75 -11.88 -11.42 -4.28
C LEU A 75 -13.38 -11.35 -3.97
N GLU A 76 -14.01 -10.18 -4.12
CA GLU A 76 -15.41 -9.95 -3.75
C GLU A 76 -16.38 -10.43 -4.82
N ASP A 77 -16.25 -9.93 -6.05
CA ASP A 77 -17.25 -10.15 -7.11
C ASP A 77 -17.20 -11.57 -7.67
N GLU A 78 -16.00 -12.16 -7.76
CA GLU A 78 -15.80 -13.43 -8.47
C GLU A 78 -15.55 -14.61 -7.53
N LEU A 79 -14.88 -14.37 -6.39
CA LEU A 79 -14.44 -15.43 -5.47
C LEU A 79 -15.23 -15.46 -4.16
N GLY A 80 -16.13 -14.51 -3.92
CA GLY A 80 -17.06 -14.49 -2.79
C GLY A 80 -16.40 -14.31 -1.42
N PHE A 81 -15.26 -13.62 -1.36
CA PHE A 81 -14.63 -13.24 -0.09
C PHE A 81 -15.31 -12.03 0.53
N ILE A 82 -15.18 -11.93 1.85
CA ILE A 82 -15.66 -10.79 2.64
C ILE A 82 -14.46 -10.04 3.23
N GLU A 83 -14.38 -8.73 2.98
CA GLU A 83 -13.38 -7.86 3.63
C GLU A 83 -13.78 -7.68 5.09
N VAL A 84 -12.90 -8.07 6.02
CA VAL A 84 -13.10 -7.81 7.46
C VAL A 84 -11.90 -7.08 8.02
N GLU A 85 -12.13 -5.93 8.64
CA GLU A 85 -11.08 -5.21 9.35
C GLU A 85 -10.82 -5.85 10.72
N THR A 86 -9.56 -6.15 11.00
CA THR A 86 -9.12 -6.77 12.25
C THR A 86 -8.42 -5.76 13.16
N PRO A 87 -8.47 -5.93 14.49
CA PRO A 87 -7.87 -4.98 15.43
C PRO A 87 -6.37 -4.74 15.20
N THR A 88 -5.95 -3.47 15.28
CA THR A 88 -4.54 -3.05 15.23
C THR A 88 -3.89 -2.97 16.62
N LEU A 89 -4.66 -2.76 17.67
CA LEU A 89 -4.18 -2.82 19.05
C LEU A 89 -4.52 -4.20 19.61
N ALA A 90 -3.58 -5.13 19.50
CA ALA A 90 -3.78 -6.53 19.86
C ALA A 90 -3.03 -6.87 21.16
N ALA A 91 -3.34 -8.04 21.72
CA ALA A 91 -2.51 -8.62 22.76
C ALA A 91 -1.19 -9.13 22.15
N HIS A 92 -0.11 -9.05 22.92
CA HIS A 92 1.19 -9.60 22.53
C HIS A 92 1.10 -11.11 22.30
N THR A 93 1.69 -11.59 21.20
CA THR A 93 1.75 -13.03 20.89
C THR A 93 3.11 -13.60 21.31
N PRO A 94 3.18 -14.48 22.33
CA PRO A 94 4.45 -15.07 22.76
C PRO A 94 5.12 -15.90 21.64
N GLY A 95 6.43 -15.71 21.44
CA GLY A 95 7.25 -16.51 20.51
C GLY A 95 7.35 -15.98 19.07
N GLY A 96 6.73 -14.82 18.76
CA GLY A 96 6.87 -14.13 17.49
C GLY A 96 8.16 -13.31 17.36
N ALA A 97 8.31 -12.61 16.23
CA ALA A 97 9.36 -11.59 16.08
C ALA A 97 9.06 -10.38 16.99
N ALA A 98 10.00 -9.44 17.13
CA ALA A 98 9.78 -8.26 17.96
C ALA A 98 8.59 -7.41 17.46
N GLU A 99 7.71 -7.04 18.38
CA GLU A 99 6.49 -6.26 18.14
C GLU A 99 6.66 -4.84 18.69
N PHE A 100 6.11 -3.85 17.98
CA PHE A 100 5.97 -2.51 18.54
C PHE A 100 4.93 -2.53 19.66
N ILE A 101 5.25 -1.87 20.76
CA ILE A 101 4.35 -1.74 21.92
C ILE A 101 3.67 -0.36 21.92
N VAL A 102 2.41 -0.35 22.32
CA VAL A 102 1.61 0.88 22.53
C VAL A 102 1.21 0.94 24.00
N PRO A 103 1.80 1.87 24.79
CA PRO A 103 1.44 2.05 26.19
C PRO A 103 -0.03 2.42 26.35
N THR A 104 -0.67 1.90 27.40
CA THR A 104 -2.03 2.29 27.78
C THR A 104 -2.01 3.25 28.98
N GLN A 105 -3.14 3.90 29.24
CA GLN A 105 -3.31 4.69 30.46
C GLN A 105 -3.35 3.81 31.73
N MET A 106 -3.67 2.51 31.59
CA MET A 106 -3.68 1.57 32.69
C MET A 106 -2.25 1.13 33.02
N HIS A 107 -1.85 1.31 34.28
CA HIS A 107 -0.50 0.98 34.71
C HIS A 107 -0.19 -0.51 34.51
N GLY A 108 0.95 -0.79 33.86
CA GLY A 108 1.41 -2.15 33.60
C GLY A 108 0.73 -2.87 32.42
N GLN A 109 -0.15 -2.21 31.68
CA GLN A 109 -0.78 -2.77 30.49
C GLN A 109 -0.30 -2.08 29.20
N VAL A 110 -0.01 -2.89 28.19
CA VAL A 110 0.42 -2.46 26.86
C VAL A 110 -0.36 -3.23 25.79
N TYR A 111 -0.60 -2.58 24.65
CA TYR A 111 -0.97 -3.27 23.42
C TYR A 111 0.27 -3.57 22.59
N SER A 112 0.14 -4.51 21.67
CA SER A 112 1.10 -4.77 20.60
C SER A 112 0.48 -4.40 19.26
N LEU A 113 1.30 -3.87 18.35
CA LEU A 113 0.94 -3.74 16.94
C LEU A 113 1.18 -5.09 16.23
N PRO A 114 0.20 -5.64 15.50
CA PRO A 114 0.28 -6.98 14.93
C PRO A 114 1.24 -7.05 13.75
N GLN A 115 1.97 -8.16 13.68
CA GLN A 115 2.83 -8.49 12.53
C GLN A 115 2.04 -9.00 11.32
N SER A 116 0.85 -9.54 11.58
CA SER A 116 -0.18 -9.89 10.60
C SER A 116 -1.50 -10.20 11.33
N PRO A 117 -2.64 -10.26 10.63
CA PRO A 117 -3.92 -10.69 11.20
C PRO A 117 -4.04 -12.20 11.51
N GLN A 118 -2.92 -12.93 11.68
CA GLN A 118 -2.89 -14.39 11.71
C GLN A 118 -3.86 -15.03 12.72
N ILE A 119 -3.98 -14.48 13.94
CA ILE A 119 -4.90 -15.03 14.95
C ILE A 119 -6.35 -14.76 14.55
N TYR A 120 -6.64 -13.53 14.09
CA TYR A 120 -7.99 -13.11 13.75
C TYR A 120 -8.56 -13.87 12.56
N LYS A 121 -7.76 -14.09 11.50
CA LYS A 121 -8.25 -14.82 10.33
C LYS A 121 -8.64 -16.27 10.65
N GLN A 122 -7.93 -16.91 11.59
CA GLN A 122 -8.29 -18.24 12.09
C GLN A 122 -9.59 -18.21 12.91
N LEU A 123 -9.76 -17.21 13.79
CA LEU A 123 -11.01 -17.02 14.54
C LEU A 123 -12.20 -16.78 13.61
N LEU A 124 -12.01 -16.08 12.50
CA LEU A 124 -13.05 -15.85 11.49
C LEU A 124 -13.46 -17.15 10.78
N MET A 125 -12.53 -18.07 10.52
CA MET A 125 -12.86 -19.40 9.98
C MET A 125 -13.65 -20.23 11.00
N ILE A 126 -13.24 -20.21 12.27
CA ILE A 126 -14.00 -20.84 13.37
C ILE A 126 -15.41 -20.24 13.49
N GLY A 127 -15.53 -18.93 13.27
CA GLY A 127 -16.78 -18.18 13.26
C GLY A 127 -17.65 -18.37 12.00
N GLN A 128 -17.33 -19.32 11.11
CA GLN A 128 -18.11 -19.66 9.91
C GLN A 128 -18.16 -18.56 8.85
N LEU A 129 -17.12 -17.71 8.74
CA LEU A 129 -17.04 -16.72 7.65
C LEU A 129 -16.63 -17.32 6.29
N ASP A 130 -16.10 -18.56 6.29
CA ASP A 130 -15.66 -19.38 5.15
C ASP A 130 -14.59 -18.78 4.20
N ARG A 131 -14.63 -17.48 3.88
CA ARG A 131 -13.72 -16.77 2.97
C ARG A 131 -13.49 -15.35 3.45
N TYR A 132 -12.33 -15.12 4.04
CA TYR A 132 -11.91 -13.84 4.60
C TYR A 132 -10.78 -13.23 3.78
N TYR A 133 -10.81 -11.90 3.62
CA TYR A 133 -9.62 -11.16 3.19
C TYR A 133 -9.50 -9.79 3.88
N GLN A 134 -8.31 -9.21 3.82
CA GLN A 134 -8.04 -7.83 4.23
C GLN A 134 -6.81 -7.26 3.53
N ILE A 135 -6.88 -5.99 3.15
CA ILE A 135 -5.68 -5.20 2.82
C ILE A 135 -5.06 -4.68 4.14
N ALA A 136 -4.35 -5.57 4.84
CA ALA A 136 -3.92 -5.37 6.22
C ALA A 136 -2.67 -4.50 6.34
N ARG A 137 -2.66 -3.59 7.33
CA ARG A 137 -1.43 -2.91 7.79
C ARG A 137 -0.74 -3.76 8.85
N CYS A 138 0.53 -4.03 8.62
CA CYS A 138 1.36 -4.90 9.45
C CYS A 138 2.59 -4.16 9.95
N TYR A 139 3.09 -4.53 11.12
CA TYR A 139 4.17 -3.82 11.81
C TYR A 139 5.25 -4.79 12.26
N ARG A 140 6.53 -4.44 12.11
CA ARG A 140 7.67 -5.26 12.57
C ARG A 140 8.76 -4.38 13.17
N ASP A 141 9.12 -4.66 14.42
CA ASP A 141 10.23 -4.00 15.10
C ASP A 141 11.55 -4.75 14.83
N GLU A 142 11.95 -4.80 13.56
CA GLU A 142 13.19 -5.45 13.12
C GLU A 142 14.22 -4.41 12.69
N SER A 143 15.51 -4.78 12.76
CA SER A 143 16.57 -3.94 12.20
C SER A 143 16.27 -3.63 10.74
N ILE A 144 16.25 -2.35 10.37
CA ILE A 144 16.05 -1.89 8.99
C ILE A 144 17.23 -2.40 8.14
N ARG A 145 17.05 -3.56 7.52
CA ARG A 145 17.99 -4.15 6.56
C ARG A 145 17.33 -4.18 5.19
N GLY A 146 17.95 -3.52 4.22
CA GLY A 146 17.40 -3.39 2.87
C GLY A 146 16.17 -2.48 2.83
N ASP A 147 15.27 -2.72 1.88
CA ASP A 147 14.06 -1.93 1.62
C ASP A 147 12.88 -2.25 2.56
N ARG A 148 13.18 -2.59 3.83
CA ARG A 148 12.16 -2.96 4.83
C ARG A 148 11.69 -1.74 5.60
N GLN A 149 10.42 -1.40 5.47
CA GLN A 149 9.76 -0.40 6.30
C GLN A 149 9.22 -1.06 7.59
N PRO A 150 9.21 -0.34 8.74
CA PRO A 150 8.67 -0.87 10.00
C PRO A 150 7.16 -1.12 9.93
N GLU A 151 6.48 -0.45 9.00
CA GLU A 151 5.09 -0.72 8.65
C GLU A 151 4.96 -1.03 7.15
N PHE A 152 4.11 -1.99 6.80
CA PHE A 152 3.90 -2.41 5.42
C PHE A 152 2.48 -2.95 5.22
N THR A 153 2.05 -3.06 3.97
CA THR A 153 0.72 -3.54 3.62
C THR A 153 0.80 -4.97 3.09
N GLN A 154 -0.12 -5.82 3.52
CA GLN A 154 -0.30 -7.18 3.02
C GLN A 154 -1.71 -7.34 2.41
N VAL A 155 -1.84 -8.25 1.45
CA VAL A 155 -3.13 -8.85 1.10
C VAL A 155 -3.20 -10.13 1.91
N ASP A 156 -3.92 -10.12 3.01
CA ASP A 156 -4.09 -11.28 3.89
C ASP A 156 -5.44 -11.93 3.57
N LEU A 157 -5.46 -13.26 3.49
CA LEU A 157 -6.65 -14.03 3.16
C LEU A 157 -6.63 -15.38 3.88
N GLU A 158 -7.82 -15.95 4.07
CA GLU A 158 -8.04 -17.25 4.70
C GLU A 158 -9.32 -17.90 4.15
N LEU A 159 -9.32 -19.23 4.01
CA LEU A 159 -10.46 -19.98 3.51
C LEU A 159 -10.66 -21.29 4.29
N SER A 160 -11.91 -21.67 4.51
CA SER A 160 -12.29 -22.96 5.11
C SER A 160 -12.36 -24.08 4.05
N PHE A 161 -12.07 -25.32 4.47
CA PHE A 161 -12.30 -26.55 3.69
C PHE A 161 -11.63 -26.60 2.30
N VAL A 162 -10.43 -26.02 2.16
CA VAL A 162 -9.67 -26.00 0.90
C VAL A 162 -8.44 -26.90 0.93
N SER A 163 -8.03 -27.40 -0.24
CA SER A 163 -6.73 -28.02 -0.45
C SER A 163 -5.66 -26.99 -0.84
N GLN A 164 -4.38 -27.37 -0.75
CA GLN A 164 -3.27 -26.54 -1.18
C GLN A 164 -3.39 -26.10 -2.65
N ASP A 165 -3.74 -27.02 -3.56
CA ASP A 165 -3.86 -26.72 -4.99
C ASP A 165 -4.96 -25.69 -5.29
N GLN A 166 -6.05 -25.73 -4.52
CA GLN A 166 -7.13 -24.75 -4.62
C GLN A 166 -6.65 -23.35 -4.20
N VAL A 167 -5.86 -23.26 -3.12
CA VAL A 167 -5.29 -21.99 -2.65
C VAL A 167 -4.32 -21.43 -3.69
N ILE A 168 -3.43 -22.27 -4.25
CA ILE A 168 -2.47 -21.83 -5.27
C ILE A 168 -3.21 -21.31 -6.51
N SER A 169 -4.16 -22.07 -7.04
CA SER A 169 -4.94 -21.68 -8.24
C SER A 169 -5.69 -20.35 -8.04
N LEU A 170 -6.20 -20.14 -6.82
CA LEU A 170 -6.89 -18.91 -6.43
C LEU A 170 -5.94 -17.71 -6.40
N LEU A 171 -4.74 -17.87 -5.82
CA LEU A 171 -3.72 -16.83 -5.79
C LEU A 171 -3.22 -16.47 -7.20
N GLU A 172 -3.00 -17.48 -8.05
CA GLU A 172 -2.64 -17.26 -9.47
C GLU A 172 -3.69 -16.43 -10.20
N LYS A 173 -4.98 -16.74 -10.02
CA LYS A 173 -6.08 -15.96 -10.59
C LYS A 173 -6.06 -14.51 -10.12
N ILE A 174 -5.91 -14.26 -8.81
CA ILE A 174 -5.86 -12.89 -8.26
C ILE A 174 -4.69 -12.10 -8.86
N ILE A 175 -3.52 -12.74 -9.00
CA ILE A 175 -2.34 -12.10 -9.59
C ILE A 175 -2.61 -11.73 -11.06
N ILE A 176 -3.21 -12.63 -11.85
CA ILE A 176 -3.56 -12.39 -13.25
C ILE A 176 -4.59 -11.26 -13.38
N ASP A 177 -5.69 -11.33 -12.61
CA ASP A 177 -6.78 -10.34 -12.66
C ASP A 177 -6.31 -8.95 -12.24
N SER A 178 -5.41 -8.89 -11.24
CA SER A 178 -4.84 -7.66 -10.73
C SER A 178 -3.71 -7.08 -11.57
N TRP A 179 -3.20 -7.85 -12.53
CA TRP A 179 -2.17 -7.37 -13.45
C TRP A 179 -2.69 -6.16 -14.23
N SER A 180 -2.00 -5.03 -14.10
CA SER A 180 -2.33 -3.79 -14.79
C SER A 180 -1.56 -3.68 -16.09
N GLU A 181 -2.22 -3.33 -17.19
CA GLU A 181 -1.53 -2.98 -18.45
C GLU A 181 -0.55 -1.82 -18.25
N THR A 182 -0.78 -0.97 -17.25
CA THR A 182 0.14 0.12 -16.88
C THR A 182 1.49 -0.39 -16.34
N LEU A 183 1.57 -1.64 -15.84
CA LEU A 183 2.85 -2.27 -15.44
C LEU A 183 3.78 -2.48 -16.64
N VAL A 184 3.24 -2.68 -17.85
CA VAL A 184 4.03 -2.85 -19.08
C VAL A 184 4.81 -1.58 -19.44
N CYS A 185 4.39 -0.41 -18.96
CA CYS A 185 5.13 0.84 -19.17
C CYS A 185 6.31 1.05 -18.23
N PHE A 186 6.50 0.18 -17.22
CA PHE A 186 7.60 0.26 -16.24
C PHE A 186 8.64 -0.86 -16.41
N LEU A 187 8.33 -1.92 -17.17
CA LEU A 187 9.26 -2.97 -17.60
C LEU A 187 9.91 -2.59 -18.94
#